data_AF-A0A973FFR9-F1
#
_entry.id   AF-A0A973FFR9-F1
#
_cell.length_a   1.000
_cell.length_b   1.000
_cell.length_c   1.000
_cell.angle_alpha   90.00
_cell.angle_beta   90.00
_cell.angle_gamma   90.00
#
_symmetry.space_group_name_H-M   'P 1'
#
loop_
_entity.id
_entity.type
_entity.pdbx_description
1 polymer ?
#
loop_
_entity_poly.entity_id
_entity_poly.type
_entity_poly.pdbx_seq_one_letter_code
_entity_poly.pdbx_strand_id
1 'polypeptide(L)'
;RAAIANAALNQRTEVEDEDLKLAMKLVLVPRATRMPEREAADEEMPPQEEPPAQEEPEAEDENAPADTPDSEAEEEQEETPDMIEELMMDAVETELPDNILNISLASKKKAKSGSRGEALNNRRGRFVRAQPGEMKSGKVALIPTLISAAPWQASRKADKKKKGIKTGALIINKEDVKIKRFRDKSGTLFIFMVDASGSMALNRMRQAKGAVASLLQNAYVHRDQVSLISFRGKQAQVLLPPSQSVDRAKRELDVLPTGGGTPLASALFTGWETAKQARTKGISQIMFVMITDGRGNIPLGAAYDPNASKAPKEELEKEVEALALSIQADGIASIVVDTQMNYLSRGEAPKLAQKLGGRYFYLPNAKAEQIVEAALS
;
A
#
# COMPACT_ATOMS: atom_id res chain seq x y z
N ARG A 1 40.50 -15.03 2.73
CA ARG A 1 40.33 -16.07 1.68
C ARG A 1 39.35 -15.64 0.60
N ALA A 2 38.12 -15.22 0.91
CA ALA A 2 37.18 -14.71 -0.09
C ALA A 2 37.70 -13.44 -0.82
N ALA A 3 38.33 -12.49 -0.12
CA ALA A 3 38.95 -11.31 -0.73
C ALA A 3 40.06 -11.68 -1.74
N ILE A 4 40.94 -12.62 -1.37
CA ILE A 4 42.01 -13.12 -2.26
C ILE A 4 41.42 -13.80 -3.51
N ALA A 5 40.32 -14.54 -3.35
CA ALA A 5 39.64 -15.15 -4.49
C ALA A 5 39.02 -14.10 -5.42
N ASN A 6 38.50 -12.99 -4.89
CA ASN A 6 37.97 -11.88 -5.68
C ASN A 6 39.08 -11.12 -6.42
N ALA A 7 40.20 -10.85 -5.74
CA ALA A 7 41.38 -10.25 -6.36
C ALA A 7 41.90 -11.13 -7.52
N ALA A 8 42.03 -12.44 -7.29
CA ALA A 8 42.44 -13.39 -8.31
C ALA A 8 41.45 -13.52 -9.48
N LEU A 9 40.13 -13.43 -9.22
CA LEU A 9 39.10 -13.41 -10.26
C LEU A 9 39.24 -12.17 -11.16
N ASN A 10 39.65 -11.05 -10.58
CA ASN A 10 39.95 -9.81 -11.29
C ASN A 10 41.38 -9.74 -11.83
N GLN A 11 42.11 -10.86 -11.87
CA GLN A 11 43.49 -10.97 -12.34
C GLN A 11 44.48 -10.05 -11.60
N ARG A 12 44.15 -9.64 -10.37
CA ARG A 12 45.01 -8.85 -9.49
C ARG A 12 45.72 -9.77 -8.49
N THR A 13 47.00 -9.48 -8.22
CA THR A 13 47.83 -10.24 -7.26
C THR A 13 47.82 -9.63 -5.86
N GLU A 14 47.34 -8.40 -5.72
CA GLU A 14 47.20 -7.68 -4.46
C GLU A 14 45.72 -7.52 -4.11
N VAL A 15 45.42 -7.50 -2.82
CA VAL A 15 44.06 -7.35 -2.30
C VAL A 15 43.82 -5.88 -2.00
N GLU A 16 42.81 -5.29 -2.63
CA GLU A 16 42.41 -3.90 -2.38
C GLU A 16 41.23 -3.83 -1.40
N ASP A 17 40.96 -2.63 -0.89
CA ASP A 17 39.88 -2.39 0.09
C ASP A 17 38.50 -2.80 -0.45
N GLU A 18 38.28 -2.72 -1.76
CA GLU A 18 37.04 -3.18 -2.39
C GLU A 18 36.84 -4.70 -2.26
N ASP A 19 37.91 -5.49 -2.42
CA ASP A 19 37.86 -6.94 -2.29
C ASP A 19 37.60 -7.36 -0.83
N LEU A 20 38.10 -6.57 0.12
CA LEU A 20 37.81 -6.73 1.55
C LEU A 20 36.36 -6.39 1.88
N LYS A 21 35.85 -5.25 1.41
CA LYS A 21 34.43 -4.84 1.59
C LYS A 21 33.47 -5.90 1.04
N LEU A 22 33.76 -6.42 -0.15
CA LEU A 22 32.95 -7.46 -0.79
C LEU A 22 33.00 -8.78 -0.02
N ALA A 23 34.19 -9.18 0.45
CA ALA A 23 34.34 -10.36 1.30
C ALA A 23 33.62 -10.22 2.65
N MET A 24 33.66 -9.03 3.27
CA MET A 24 32.90 -8.74 4.49
C MET A 24 31.40 -8.89 4.25
N LYS A 25 30.87 -8.27 3.18
CA LYS A 25 29.45 -8.29 2.84
C LYS A 25 28.92 -9.71 2.57
N LEU A 26 29.71 -10.55 1.89
CA LEU A 26 29.27 -11.88 1.47
C LEU A 26 29.53 -12.98 2.52
N VAL A 27 30.53 -12.80 3.38
CA VAL A 27 30.96 -13.87 4.31
C VAL A 27 30.71 -13.52 5.77
N LEU A 28 30.99 -12.27 6.17
CA LEU A 28 30.96 -11.88 7.58
C LEU A 28 29.59 -11.34 7.98
N VAL A 29 28.97 -10.46 7.18
CA VAL A 29 27.64 -9.89 7.46
C VAL A 29 26.57 -10.97 7.65
N PRO A 30 26.46 -12.01 6.79
CA PRO A 30 25.45 -13.06 6.97
C PRO A 30 25.70 -13.98 8.17
N ARG A 31 26.90 -13.91 8.77
CA ARG A 31 27.31 -14.73 9.93
C ARG A 31 27.47 -13.91 11.21
N ALA A 32 27.25 -12.61 11.16
CA ALA A 32 27.36 -11.73 12.30
C ALA A 32 26.18 -11.97 13.26
N THR A 33 26.45 -12.60 14.41
CA THR A 33 25.48 -12.86 15.49
C THR A 33 25.61 -11.88 16.66
N ARG A 34 26.55 -10.94 16.60
CA ARG A 34 26.74 -9.86 17.57
C ARG A 34 27.08 -8.58 16.84
N MET A 35 26.43 -7.48 17.20
CA MET A 35 26.90 -6.15 16.82
C MET A 35 28.09 -5.76 17.72
N PRO A 36 29.15 -5.15 17.16
CA PRO A 36 30.21 -4.60 17.98
C PRO A 36 29.64 -3.50 18.88
N GLU A 37 29.92 -3.57 20.17
CA GLU A 37 29.70 -2.45 21.09
C GLU A 37 30.59 -1.30 20.61
N ARG A 38 29.96 -0.19 20.25
CA ARG A 38 30.66 1.04 19.90
C ARG A 38 31.27 1.56 21.20
N GLU A 39 32.56 1.31 21.42
CA GLU A 39 33.30 1.99 22.48
C GLU A 39 33.15 3.50 22.25
N ALA A 40 32.48 4.15 23.19
CA ALA A 40 32.32 5.59 23.23
C ALA A 40 33.70 6.22 23.45
N ALA A 41 34.40 6.49 22.36
CA ALA A 41 35.51 7.44 22.34
C ALA A 41 34.90 8.84 22.16
N ASP A 42 34.38 9.39 23.26
CA ASP A 42 34.32 10.83 23.46
C ASP A 42 35.78 11.30 23.62
N GLU A 43 36.44 11.64 22.52
CA GLU A 43 37.61 12.53 22.56
C GLU A 43 37.14 13.94 22.19
N GLU A 44 37.11 14.79 23.20
CA GLU A 44 36.89 16.23 23.14
C GLU A 44 37.85 16.88 22.13
N MET A 45 37.32 17.41 21.03
CA MET A 45 38.02 18.41 20.23
C MET A 45 37.69 19.81 20.77
N PRO A 46 38.68 20.65 21.10
CA PRO A 46 38.43 22.01 21.59
C PRO A 46 37.92 22.93 20.45
N PRO A 47 37.11 23.96 20.78
CA PRO A 47 36.50 24.84 19.78
C PRO A 47 37.54 25.75 19.11
N GLN A 48 37.48 25.83 17.78
CA GLN A 48 38.29 26.74 16.96
C GLN A 48 37.81 28.19 17.16
N GLU A 49 38.77 29.09 17.39
CA GLU A 49 38.60 30.53 17.53
C GLU A 49 38.16 31.20 16.21
N GLU A 50 37.13 32.05 16.28
CA GLU A 50 36.77 33.00 15.22
C GLU A 50 37.80 34.14 15.14
N PRO A 51 38.26 34.56 13.96
CA PRO A 51 39.12 35.74 13.85
C PRO A 51 38.31 37.05 13.96
N PRO A 52 38.91 38.13 14.50
CA PRO A 52 38.19 39.29 15.01
C PRO A 52 37.73 40.28 13.92
N ALA A 53 36.61 40.93 14.23
CA ALA A 53 36.08 42.10 13.54
C ALA A 53 37.08 43.27 13.52
N GLN A 54 37.17 43.96 12.37
CA GLN A 54 37.76 45.28 12.25
C GLN A 54 36.64 46.29 11.95
N GLU A 55 36.51 47.26 12.83
CA GLU A 55 35.66 48.45 12.70
C GLU A 55 36.34 49.51 11.82
N GLU A 56 35.57 50.00 10.83
CA GLU A 56 35.36 51.41 10.43
C GLU A 56 36.48 52.23 9.73
N PRO A 57 36.14 53.24 8.88
CA PRO A 57 35.07 54.22 9.14
C PRO A 57 34.13 54.64 8.00
N GLU A 58 33.07 55.29 8.48
CA GLU A 58 31.94 55.96 7.85
C GLU A 58 32.29 56.96 6.74
N ALA A 59 31.40 57.05 5.74
CA ALA A 59 31.05 58.30 5.07
C ALA A 59 29.60 58.22 4.57
N GLU A 60 28.78 59.17 5.04
CA GLU A 60 27.40 59.44 4.67
C GLU A 60 27.30 59.88 3.19
N ASP A 61 26.24 59.48 2.47
CA ASP A 61 25.35 60.46 1.83
C ASP A 61 24.01 59.86 1.35
N GLU A 62 22.98 60.69 1.41
CA GLU A 62 21.56 60.42 1.18
C GLU A 62 21.19 60.30 -0.32
N ASN A 63 20.23 59.41 -0.66
CA ASN A 63 19.00 59.67 -1.44
C ASN A 63 18.41 58.37 -2.04
N ALA A 64 17.11 58.18 -1.84
CA ALA A 64 16.23 57.30 -2.64
C ALA A 64 15.39 58.18 -3.60
N PRO A 65 14.48 57.67 -4.47
CA PRO A 65 14.19 56.30 -4.95
C PRO A 65 14.03 56.20 -6.50
N ALA A 66 13.90 54.99 -7.09
CA ALA A 66 13.01 54.69 -8.23
C ALA A 66 13.12 53.24 -8.78
N ASP A 67 11.94 52.62 -8.97
CA ASP A 67 11.48 51.69 -10.02
C ASP A 67 12.23 50.40 -10.46
N THR A 68 11.41 49.33 -10.58
CA THR A 68 11.61 47.95 -11.11
C THR A 68 11.83 47.93 -12.66
N PRO A 69 12.04 46.79 -13.41
CA PRO A 69 11.86 45.34 -13.10
C PRO A 69 12.88 44.32 -13.73
N ASP A 70 12.67 43.02 -13.42
CA ASP A 70 13.03 41.76 -14.14
C ASP A 70 14.50 41.30 -14.35
N SER A 71 14.85 40.11 -13.82
CA SER A 71 15.20 38.88 -14.59
C SER A 71 15.91 37.78 -13.75
N GLU A 72 15.36 36.56 -13.85
CA GLU A 72 15.97 35.21 -13.87
C GLU A 72 17.24 34.88 -13.04
N ALA A 73 17.10 33.96 -12.08
CA ALA A 73 18.10 32.94 -11.78
C ALA A 73 17.42 31.69 -11.18
N GLU A 74 17.36 30.62 -11.96
CA GLU A 74 17.08 29.26 -11.50
C GLU A 74 18.30 28.75 -10.72
N GLU A 75 18.16 28.51 -9.42
CA GLU A 75 19.18 27.77 -8.66
C GLU A 75 18.96 26.26 -8.88
N GLU A 76 19.67 25.71 -9.87
CA GLU A 76 19.97 24.26 -9.92
C GLU A 76 20.86 23.92 -8.72
N GLN A 77 20.28 23.32 -7.69
CA GLN A 77 21.04 22.72 -6.59
C GLN A 77 21.73 21.45 -7.11
N GLU A 78 23.04 21.50 -7.31
CA GLU A 78 23.88 20.34 -7.60
C GLU A 78 23.80 19.35 -6.43
N GLU A 79 23.17 18.19 -6.66
CA GLU A 79 23.14 17.08 -5.69
C GLU A 79 24.54 16.45 -5.59
N THR A 80 25.15 16.52 -4.40
CA THR A 80 26.46 15.92 -4.15
C THR A 80 26.39 14.39 -4.05
N PRO A 81 27.46 13.65 -4.39
CA PRO A 81 27.48 12.17 -4.34
C PRO A 81 27.13 11.57 -2.97
N ASP A 82 27.46 12.27 -1.87
CA ASP A 82 27.17 11.84 -0.50
C ASP A 82 25.65 11.83 -0.21
N MET A 83 24.89 12.76 -0.80
CA MET A 83 23.42 12.76 -0.68
C MET A 83 22.76 11.59 -1.41
N ILE A 84 23.38 11.10 -2.49
CA ILE A 84 22.90 9.97 -3.29
C ILE A 84 23.15 8.64 -2.57
N GLU A 85 24.27 8.53 -1.84
CA GLU A 85 24.60 7.37 -1.03
C GLU A 85 23.74 7.29 0.25
N GLU A 86 23.46 8.43 0.89
CA GLU A 86 22.47 8.55 1.96
C GLU A 86 21.03 8.28 1.45
N LEU A 87 20.70 8.72 0.22
CA LEU A 87 19.45 8.40 -0.51
C LEU A 87 19.22 6.88 -0.65
N MET A 88 20.29 6.15 -0.97
CA MET A 88 20.24 4.71 -1.22
C MET A 88 20.17 3.93 0.08
N MET A 89 20.82 4.39 1.16
CA MET A 89 20.73 3.76 2.47
C MET A 89 19.34 3.95 3.12
N ASP A 90 18.74 5.16 3.06
CA ASP A 90 17.40 5.44 3.61
C ASP A 90 16.27 4.66 2.90
N ALA A 91 16.41 4.44 1.60
CA ALA A 91 15.46 3.65 0.80
C ALA A 91 15.53 2.14 1.10
N VAL A 92 16.67 1.66 1.59
CA VAL A 92 16.88 0.28 2.04
C VAL A 92 16.43 0.09 3.50
N GLU A 93 16.46 1.15 4.33
CA GLU A 93 16.01 1.09 5.73
C GLU A 93 14.48 1.22 5.90
N THR A 94 13.75 1.58 4.84
CA THR A 94 12.27 1.59 4.82
C THR A 94 11.68 0.23 4.43
N GLU A 95 12.17 -0.85 5.03
CA GLU A 95 11.58 -2.18 4.88
C GLU A 95 10.34 -2.32 5.78
N LEU A 96 9.18 -1.96 5.23
CA LEU A 96 7.91 -2.50 5.71
C LEU A 96 7.98 -4.03 5.57
N PRO A 97 7.81 -4.80 6.64
CA PRO A 97 7.99 -6.23 6.57
C PRO A 97 6.98 -6.88 5.65
N ASP A 98 7.45 -7.95 5.02
CA ASP A 98 6.82 -8.68 3.92
C ASP A 98 5.39 -9.13 4.18
N ASN A 99 4.96 -9.11 5.45
CA ASN A 99 3.69 -9.64 5.91
C ASN A 99 2.64 -8.60 6.36
N ILE A 100 2.86 -7.28 6.23
CA ILE A 100 1.88 -6.27 6.72
C ILE A 100 0.50 -6.42 6.07
N LEU A 101 0.47 -6.53 4.74
CA LEU A 101 -0.76 -6.74 3.97
C LEU A 101 -1.47 -8.05 4.36
N ASN A 102 -0.64 -8.99 4.75
CA ASN A 102 -0.91 -10.39 4.99
C ASN A 102 -1.49 -10.63 6.39
N ILE A 103 -1.12 -9.78 7.34
CA ILE A 103 -1.52 -9.77 8.75
C ILE A 103 -2.95 -9.24 8.92
N SER A 104 -3.27 -8.10 8.30
CA SER A 104 -4.58 -7.45 8.45
C SER A 104 -5.71 -8.20 7.72
N LEU A 105 -5.39 -8.90 6.62
CA LEU A 105 -6.33 -9.81 5.94
C LEU A 105 -6.62 -11.09 6.75
N ALA A 106 -5.66 -11.55 7.55
CA ALA A 106 -5.76 -12.80 8.31
C ALA A 106 -6.57 -12.62 9.60
N SER A 107 -6.43 -11.49 10.29
CA SER A 107 -7.12 -11.26 11.58
C SER A 107 -8.65 -11.17 11.48
N LYS A 108 -9.21 -10.92 10.28
CA LYS A 108 -10.66 -11.03 10.04
C LYS A 108 -11.13 -12.46 9.73
N LYS A 109 -10.27 -13.48 9.72
CA LYS A 109 -10.64 -14.88 9.49
C LYS A 109 -9.98 -15.83 10.50
N LYS A 110 -10.80 -16.50 11.32
CA LYS A 110 -10.49 -17.82 11.90
C LYS A 110 -10.41 -18.89 10.79
N ALA A 111 -9.42 -18.81 9.90
CA ALA A 111 -9.19 -19.83 8.88
C ALA A 111 -7.82 -20.47 9.10
N LYS A 112 -7.79 -21.81 9.07
CA LYS A 112 -6.57 -22.64 9.15
C LYS A 112 -5.51 -22.10 8.20
N SER A 113 -4.28 -22.00 8.73
CA SER A 113 -3.04 -21.65 8.02
C SER A 113 -2.99 -22.28 6.62
N GLY A 114 -2.82 -21.44 5.59
CA GLY A 114 -2.73 -21.82 4.18
C GLY A 114 -3.86 -21.30 3.27
N SER A 115 -4.98 -20.82 3.83
CA SER A 115 -6.13 -20.32 3.05
C SER A 115 -6.22 -18.79 3.07
N ARG A 116 -5.37 -18.11 2.30
CA ARG A 116 -5.62 -16.70 1.96
C ARG A 116 -6.62 -16.63 0.81
N GLY A 117 -7.77 -15.99 1.06
CA GLY A 117 -8.63 -15.45 0.01
C GLY A 117 -9.23 -16.46 -0.98
N GLU A 118 -9.68 -17.63 -0.51
CA GLU A 118 -10.46 -18.53 -1.37
C GLU A 118 -11.89 -18.01 -1.51
N ALA A 119 -12.21 -17.37 -2.64
CA ALA A 119 -13.57 -17.05 -3.01
C ALA A 119 -14.13 -18.15 -3.94
N LEU A 120 -15.33 -18.64 -3.63
CA LEU A 120 -16.06 -19.55 -4.51
C LEU A 120 -16.73 -18.74 -5.64
N ASN A 121 -16.49 -19.14 -6.88
CA ASN A 121 -17.06 -18.53 -8.08
C ASN A 121 -17.71 -19.61 -8.98
N ASN A 122 -18.65 -19.24 -9.83
CA ASN A 122 -19.31 -20.13 -10.79
C ASN A 122 -18.71 -20.08 -12.21
N ARG A 123 -17.74 -19.18 -12.47
CA ARG A 123 -17.19 -18.92 -13.82
C ARG A 123 -15.83 -19.58 -14.09
N ARG A 124 -14.86 -19.38 -13.18
CA ARG A 124 -13.44 -19.71 -13.41
C ARG A 124 -12.73 -20.07 -12.11
N GLY A 125 -11.65 -20.83 -12.23
CA GLY A 125 -10.77 -21.25 -11.14
C GLY A 125 -10.57 -22.77 -11.15
N ARG A 126 -10.03 -23.30 -10.04
CA ARG A 126 -9.95 -24.74 -9.81
C ARG A 126 -11.34 -25.28 -9.47
N PHE A 127 -11.80 -26.32 -10.17
CA PHE A 127 -13.06 -26.96 -9.82
C PHE A 127 -12.99 -27.55 -8.40
N VAL A 128 -13.96 -27.22 -7.55
CA VAL A 128 -14.02 -27.70 -6.16
C VAL A 128 -15.15 -28.70 -5.98
N ARG A 129 -16.37 -28.31 -6.35
CA ARG A 129 -17.56 -29.13 -6.16
C ARG A 129 -18.67 -28.74 -7.12
N ALA A 130 -19.66 -29.62 -7.27
CA ALA A 130 -20.89 -29.30 -7.97
C ALA A 130 -22.00 -28.98 -6.95
N GLN A 131 -22.82 -27.98 -7.23
CA GLN A 131 -23.94 -27.56 -6.36
C GLN A 131 -25.23 -27.48 -7.20
N PRO A 132 -26.42 -27.77 -6.63
CA PRO A 132 -27.69 -27.51 -7.32
C PRO A 132 -27.77 -26.05 -7.78
N GLY A 133 -28.25 -25.82 -9.00
CA GLY A 133 -28.39 -24.48 -9.54
C GLY A 133 -29.04 -24.47 -10.92
N GLU A 134 -29.42 -23.28 -11.38
CA GLU A 134 -30.04 -23.15 -12.69
C GLU A 134 -29.01 -23.15 -13.80
N MET A 135 -29.38 -23.63 -14.99
CA MET A 135 -28.48 -23.73 -16.15
C MET A 135 -27.88 -22.39 -16.57
N LYS A 136 -28.54 -21.26 -16.27
CA LYS A 136 -28.07 -19.89 -16.53
C LYS A 136 -27.08 -19.36 -15.47
N SER A 137 -27.01 -19.99 -14.30
CA SER A 137 -26.25 -19.49 -13.14
C SER A 137 -24.75 -19.83 -13.16
N GLY A 138 -24.29 -20.64 -14.13
CA GLY A 138 -22.88 -20.98 -14.28
C GLY A 138 -22.64 -22.17 -15.22
N LYS A 139 -21.40 -22.66 -15.24
CA LYS A 139 -21.04 -23.83 -16.06
C LYS A 139 -21.66 -25.10 -15.50
N VAL A 140 -22.41 -25.86 -16.31
CA VAL A 140 -23.03 -27.11 -15.89
C VAL A 140 -21.97 -28.17 -15.58
N ALA A 141 -22.12 -28.83 -14.44
CA ALA A 141 -21.33 -29.99 -14.06
C ALA A 141 -21.98 -31.24 -14.69
N LEU A 142 -21.55 -31.58 -15.90
CA LEU A 142 -22.16 -32.64 -16.71
C LEU A 142 -22.26 -33.96 -15.95
N ILE A 143 -21.13 -34.50 -15.45
CA ILE A 143 -21.10 -35.79 -14.75
C ILE A 143 -22.01 -35.78 -13.49
N PRO A 144 -21.91 -34.82 -12.54
CA PRO A 144 -22.82 -34.76 -11.41
C PRO A 144 -24.30 -34.60 -11.78
N THR A 145 -24.60 -33.88 -12.87
CA THR A 145 -25.97 -33.74 -13.37
C THR A 145 -26.51 -35.06 -13.91
N LEU A 146 -25.69 -35.80 -14.66
CA LEU A 146 -26.04 -37.15 -15.15
C LEU A 146 -26.24 -38.13 -13.99
N ILE A 147 -25.37 -38.12 -12.98
CA ILE A 147 -25.51 -38.95 -11.78
C ILE A 147 -26.80 -38.60 -11.03
N SER A 148 -27.14 -37.31 -10.90
CA SER A 148 -28.39 -36.87 -10.27
C SER A 148 -29.63 -37.32 -11.04
N ALA A 149 -29.56 -37.35 -12.37
CA ALA A 149 -30.68 -37.72 -13.23
C ALA A 149 -30.84 -39.24 -13.42
N ALA A 150 -29.78 -40.02 -13.23
CA ALA A 150 -29.74 -41.45 -13.55
C ALA A 150 -30.80 -42.30 -12.81
N PRO A 151 -31.03 -42.14 -11.49
CA PRO A 151 -32.01 -42.95 -10.76
C PRO A 151 -33.45 -42.77 -11.26
N TRP A 152 -33.76 -41.58 -11.79
CA TRP A 152 -35.13 -41.19 -12.16
C TRP A 152 -35.51 -41.57 -13.60
N GLN A 153 -34.58 -42.11 -14.39
CA GLN A 153 -34.82 -42.35 -15.82
C GLN A 153 -35.97 -43.33 -16.10
N ALA A 154 -36.09 -44.40 -15.30
CA ALA A 154 -37.15 -45.39 -15.48
C ALA A 154 -38.54 -44.78 -15.25
N SER A 155 -38.72 -44.07 -14.13
CA SER A 155 -39.97 -43.39 -13.78
C SER A 155 -40.34 -42.32 -14.82
N ARG A 156 -39.39 -41.47 -15.22
CA ARG A 156 -39.62 -40.39 -16.18
C ARG A 156 -39.96 -40.90 -17.59
N LYS A 157 -39.36 -42.02 -18.03
CA LYS A 157 -39.70 -42.65 -19.31
C LYS A 157 -41.12 -43.23 -19.28
N ALA A 158 -41.52 -43.87 -18.18
CA ALA A 158 -42.88 -44.39 -18.02
C ALA A 158 -43.92 -43.25 -18.05
N ASP A 159 -43.68 -42.15 -17.35
CA ASP A 159 -44.58 -40.99 -17.33
C ASP A 159 -44.71 -40.31 -18.70
N LYS A 160 -43.59 -40.14 -19.43
CA LYS A 160 -43.65 -39.56 -20.78
C LYS A 160 -44.31 -40.50 -21.79
N LYS A 161 -44.14 -41.82 -21.65
CA LYS A 161 -44.86 -42.82 -22.47
C LYS A 161 -46.37 -42.74 -22.24
N LYS A 162 -46.83 -42.59 -20.99
CA LYS A 162 -48.25 -42.36 -20.66
C LYS A 162 -48.81 -41.09 -21.29
N LYS A 163 -47.97 -40.04 -21.41
CA LYS A 163 -48.34 -38.77 -22.04
C LYS A 163 -48.18 -38.77 -23.57
N GLY A 164 -47.80 -39.89 -24.19
CA GLY A 164 -47.58 -39.97 -25.64
C GLY A 164 -46.39 -39.14 -26.16
N ILE A 165 -45.49 -38.68 -25.29
CA ILE A 165 -44.37 -37.81 -25.64
C ILE A 165 -43.18 -38.68 -26.06
N LYS A 166 -42.68 -38.51 -27.28
CA LYS A 166 -41.41 -39.13 -27.73
C LYS A 166 -40.26 -38.65 -26.84
N THR A 167 -39.49 -39.59 -26.29
CA THR A 167 -38.37 -39.30 -25.39
C THR A 167 -37.03 -39.61 -26.05
N GLY A 168 -36.02 -38.78 -25.79
CA GLY A 168 -34.64 -39.09 -26.12
C GLY A 168 -34.05 -40.15 -25.19
N ALA A 169 -32.78 -40.50 -25.40
CA ALA A 169 -32.08 -41.51 -24.59
C ALA A 169 -32.04 -41.15 -23.09
N LEU A 170 -32.00 -39.85 -22.76
CA LEU A 170 -31.86 -39.31 -21.42
C LEU A 170 -32.84 -38.14 -21.18
N ILE A 171 -33.50 -38.13 -20.01
CA ILE A 171 -34.43 -37.09 -19.57
C ILE A 171 -33.85 -36.33 -18.37
N ILE A 172 -33.46 -35.08 -18.56
CA ILE A 172 -32.91 -34.20 -17.52
C ILE A 172 -33.96 -33.15 -17.14
N ASN A 173 -34.26 -33.02 -15.85
CA ASN A 173 -35.12 -32.00 -15.28
C ASN A 173 -34.28 -30.87 -14.65
N LYS A 174 -34.91 -29.72 -14.38
CA LYS A 174 -34.26 -28.55 -13.73
C LYS A 174 -33.64 -28.90 -12.38
N GLU A 175 -34.25 -29.82 -11.63
CA GLU A 175 -33.81 -30.30 -10.31
C GLU A 175 -32.50 -31.11 -10.34
N ASP A 176 -32.18 -31.74 -11.47
CA ASP A 176 -30.96 -32.53 -11.62
C ASP A 176 -29.74 -31.65 -11.90
N VAL A 177 -29.96 -30.43 -12.41
CA VAL A 177 -28.90 -29.55 -12.88
C VAL A 177 -27.99 -29.18 -11.72
N LYS A 178 -26.73 -29.58 -11.83
CA LYS A 178 -25.66 -29.15 -10.95
C LYS A 178 -24.73 -28.20 -11.68
N ILE A 179 -24.30 -27.15 -11.00
CA ILE A 179 -23.40 -26.13 -11.51
C ILE A 179 -22.02 -26.31 -10.88
N LYS A 180 -20.97 -26.15 -11.69
CA LYS A 180 -19.58 -26.20 -11.25
C LYS A 180 -19.31 -24.99 -10.35
N ARG A 181 -18.90 -25.25 -9.11
CA ARG A 181 -18.25 -24.27 -8.24
C ARG A 181 -16.75 -24.37 -8.44
N PHE A 182 -16.16 -23.24 -8.76
CA PHE A 182 -14.73 -23.04 -8.86
C PHE A 182 -14.25 -22.29 -7.63
N ARG A 183 -13.00 -22.52 -7.29
CA ARG A 183 -12.21 -21.73 -6.35
C ARG A 183 -11.18 -21.00 -7.18
N ASP A 184 -11.29 -19.69 -7.22
CA ASP A 184 -10.22 -18.86 -7.73
C ASP A 184 -9.46 -18.32 -6.51
N LYS A 185 -8.15 -18.10 -6.66
CA LYS A 185 -7.45 -17.23 -5.72
C LYS A 185 -7.99 -15.84 -6.04
N SER A 186 -8.96 -15.34 -5.27
CA SER A 186 -9.38 -13.96 -5.50
C SER A 186 -8.23 -13.10 -5.04
N GLY A 187 -7.53 -12.47 -6.00
CA GLY A 187 -6.54 -11.45 -5.70
C GLY A 187 -7.20 -10.40 -4.80
N THR A 188 -6.45 -9.96 -3.81
CA THR A 188 -6.84 -8.83 -2.98
C THR A 188 -6.69 -7.55 -3.80
N LEU A 189 -7.58 -6.59 -3.59
CA LEU A 189 -7.36 -5.23 -4.06
C LEU A 189 -6.82 -4.38 -2.90
N PHE A 190 -5.61 -3.87 -3.07
CA PHE A 190 -5.03 -2.87 -2.19
C PHE A 190 -5.30 -1.48 -2.78
N ILE A 191 -6.00 -0.64 -2.03
CA ILE A 191 -6.22 0.77 -2.36
C ILE A 191 -5.27 1.59 -1.48
N PHE A 192 -4.19 2.07 -2.09
CA PHE A 192 -3.22 2.94 -1.47
C PHE A 192 -3.74 4.37 -1.51
N MET A 193 -3.92 4.97 -0.34
CA MET A 193 -4.28 6.37 -0.16
C MET A 193 -3.05 7.09 0.41
N VAL A 194 -2.37 7.84 -0.45
CA VAL A 194 -1.12 8.51 -0.13
C VAL A 194 -1.37 10.00 0.04
N ASP A 195 -1.03 10.51 1.22
CA ASP A 195 -1.03 11.93 1.51
C ASP A 195 0.14 12.59 0.76
N ALA A 196 -0.17 13.62 -0.02
CA ALA A 196 0.82 14.42 -0.74
C ALA A 196 0.69 15.90 -0.38
N SER A 197 0.15 16.20 0.80
CA SER A 197 0.00 17.56 1.33
C SER A 197 1.34 18.18 1.73
N GLY A 198 1.33 19.47 2.06
CA GLY A 198 2.53 20.19 2.50
C GLY A 198 3.09 19.68 3.84
N SER A 199 2.30 18.95 4.64
CA SER A 199 2.84 18.27 5.82
C SER A 199 3.68 17.05 5.44
N MET A 200 3.79 16.68 4.17
CA MET A 200 4.71 15.66 3.67
C MET A 200 5.97 16.35 3.12
N ALA A 201 6.90 16.68 4.01
CA ALA A 201 8.22 17.19 3.64
C ALA A 201 8.97 16.15 2.76
N LEU A 202 9.96 16.60 1.98
CA LEU A 202 10.69 15.77 1.00
C LEU A 202 11.13 14.41 1.58
N ASN A 203 11.71 14.40 2.79
CA ASN A 203 12.19 13.18 3.44
C ASN A 203 11.05 12.24 3.88
N ARG A 204 9.92 12.78 4.37
CA ARG A 204 8.74 11.97 4.74
C ARG A 204 8.04 11.39 3.52
N MET A 205 7.96 12.17 2.44
CA MET A 205 7.44 11.68 1.16
C MET A 205 8.36 10.59 0.60
N ARG A 206 9.68 10.72 0.68
CA ARG A 206 10.63 9.69 0.27
C ARG A 206 10.39 8.38 1.03
N GLN A 207 10.28 8.45 2.36
CA GLN A 207 9.95 7.29 3.19
C GLN A 207 8.60 6.66 2.83
N ALA A 208 7.57 7.48 2.61
CA ALA A 208 6.26 7.03 2.15
C ALA A 208 6.35 6.31 0.78
N LYS A 209 7.14 6.83 -0.16
CA LYS A 209 7.35 6.19 -1.47
C LYS A 209 8.06 4.85 -1.32
N GLY A 210 9.13 4.76 -0.51
CA GLY A 210 9.83 3.51 -0.21
C GLY A 210 8.91 2.44 0.38
N ALA A 211 8.10 2.85 1.36
CA ALA A 211 7.06 2.02 1.96
C ALA A 211 6.05 1.49 0.93
N VAL A 212 5.44 2.37 0.12
CA VAL A 212 4.49 1.94 -0.92
C VAL A 212 5.18 1.01 -1.92
N ALA A 213 6.40 1.31 -2.35
CA ALA A 213 7.14 0.51 -3.31
C ALA A 213 7.39 -0.91 -2.79
N SER A 214 7.75 -1.08 -1.51
CA SER A 214 7.89 -2.40 -0.87
C SER A 214 6.55 -3.14 -0.81
N LEU A 215 5.47 -2.48 -0.39
CA LEU A 215 4.13 -3.09 -0.35
C LEU A 215 3.62 -3.49 -1.74
N LEU A 216 3.93 -2.69 -2.77
CA LEU A 216 3.59 -2.98 -4.16
C LEU A 216 4.35 -4.21 -4.70
N GLN A 217 5.60 -4.43 -4.30
CA GLN A 217 6.36 -5.62 -4.67
C GLN A 217 5.74 -6.89 -4.06
N ASN A 218 5.29 -6.83 -2.81
CA ASN A 218 4.57 -7.93 -2.18
C ASN A 218 3.23 -8.24 -2.88
N ALA A 219 2.51 -7.21 -3.31
CA ALA A 219 1.29 -7.37 -4.12
C ALA A 219 1.58 -8.00 -5.51
N TYR A 220 2.72 -7.69 -6.13
CA TYR A 220 3.14 -8.28 -7.41
C TYR A 220 3.27 -9.81 -7.32
N VAL A 221 3.98 -10.29 -6.30
CA VAL A 221 4.24 -11.73 -6.09
C VAL A 221 2.95 -12.52 -5.97
N HIS A 222 1.93 -11.94 -5.33
CA HIS A 222 0.65 -12.59 -5.09
C HIS A 222 -0.41 -12.37 -6.18
N ARG A 223 -0.07 -11.65 -7.26
CA ARG A 223 -0.99 -11.24 -8.34
C ARG A 223 -2.23 -10.49 -7.84
N ASP A 224 -2.01 -9.68 -6.81
CA ASP A 224 -3.02 -8.79 -6.26
C ASP A 224 -3.23 -7.58 -7.17
N GLN A 225 -4.39 -6.94 -7.04
CA GLN A 225 -4.66 -5.68 -7.71
C GLN A 225 -4.28 -4.52 -6.81
N VAL A 226 -3.82 -3.45 -7.43
CA VAL A 226 -3.41 -2.23 -6.77
C VAL A 226 -4.16 -1.05 -7.37
N SER A 227 -4.54 -0.11 -6.52
CA SER A 227 -5.08 1.18 -6.90
C SER A 227 -4.37 2.25 -6.08
N LEU A 228 -4.06 3.37 -6.70
CA LEU A 228 -3.34 4.48 -6.07
C LEU A 228 -4.23 5.72 -6.12
N ILE A 229 -4.48 6.27 -4.94
CA ILE A 229 -5.22 7.49 -4.70
C ILE A 229 -4.27 8.44 -3.99
N SER A 230 -4.03 9.60 -4.58
CA SER A 230 -3.29 10.69 -3.93
C SER A 230 -4.26 11.75 -3.48
N PHE A 231 -4.01 12.38 -2.35
CA PHE A 231 -4.84 13.50 -1.90
C PHE A 231 -3.99 14.67 -1.46
N ARG A 232 -4.33 15.85 -2.00
CA ARG A 232 -3.65 17.12 -1.73
C ARG A 232 -4.54 18.30 -2.13
N GLY A 233 -4.17 19.51 -1.73
CA GLY A 233 -4.81 20.72 -2.27
C GLY A 233 -6.23 20.91 -1.75
N LYS A 234 -7.25 20.44 -2.48
CA LYS A 234 -8.68 20.50 -2.09
C LYS A 234 -9.43 19.17 -2.27
N GLN A 235 -8.85 18.18 -2.94
CA GLN A 235 -9.51 16.93 -3.30
C GLN A 235 -8.56 15.72 -3.35
N ALA A 236 -9.14 14.53 -3.35
CA ALA A 236 -8.44 13.29 -3.67
C ALA A 236 -8.60 12.93 -5.15
N GLN A 237 -7.55 12.37 -5.74
CA GLN A 237 -7.50 11.95 -7.14
C GLN A 237 -7.08 10.49 -7.24
N VAL A 238 -7.82 9.71 -8.04
CA VAL A 238 -7.42 8.35 -8.42
C VAL A 238 -6.37 8.44 -9.52
N LEU A 239 -5.12 8.14 -9.20
CA LEU A 239 -4.02 8.11 -10.18
C LEU A 239 -3.98 6.78 -10.92
N LEU A 240 -4.22 5.69 -10.18
CA LEU A 240 -4.28 4.35 -10.74
C LEU A 240 -5.61 3.68 -10.36
N PRO A 241 -6.53 3.43 -11.32
CA PRO A 241 -7.68 2.58 -11.06
C PRO A 241 -7.22 1.13 -10.79
N PRO A 242 -8.07 0.28 -10.17
CA PRO A 242 -7.73 -1.11 -9.87
C PRO A 242 -7.06 -1.84 -11.05
N SER A 243 -5.77 -2.14 -10.90
CA SER A 243 -4.89 -2.67 -11.95
C SER A 243 -3.92 -3.70 -11.38
N GLN A 244 -3.44 -4.63 -12.21
CA GLN A 244 -2.36 -5.56 -11.84
C GLN A 244 -0.97 -5.00 -12.21
N SER A 245 -0.89 -3.84 -12.85
CA SER A 245 0.37 -3.24 -13.26
C SER A 245 1.02 -2.50 -12.09
N VAL A 246 1.93 -3.21 -11.43
CA VAL A 246 2.77 -2.65 -10.35
C VAL A 246 3.73 -1.59 -10.89
N ASP A 247 4.28 -1.78 -12.09
CA ASP A 247 5.18 -0.79 -12.72
C ASP A 247 4.48 0.54 -13.03
N ARG A 248 3.18 0.49 -13.33
CA ARG A 248 2.40 1.72 -13.48
C ARG A 248 2.18 2.39 -12.13
N ALA A 249 1.86 1.62 -11.09
CA ALA A 249 1.71 2.16 -9.73
C ALA A 249 2.99 2.86 -9.24
N LYS A 250 4.16 2.27 -9.50
CA LYS A 250 5.47 2.87 -9.18
C LYS A 250 5.69 4.20 -9.92
N ARG A 251 5.47 4.22 -11.24
CA ARG A 251 5.61 5.47 -12.03
C ARG A 251 4.70 6.59 -11.55
N GLU A 252 3.43 6.30 -11.23
CA GLU A 252 2.51 7.30 -10.69
C GLU A 252 2.94 7.81 -9.30
N LEU A 253 3.54 6.93 -8.49
CA LEU A 253 4.08 7.26 -7.17
C LEU A 253 5.33 8.16 -7.26
N ASP A 254 6.22 7.90 -8.23
CA ASP A 254 7.46 8.64 -8.41
C ASP A 254 7.19 10.12 -8.75
N VAL A 255 6.17 10.38 -9.57
CA VAL A 255 5.81 11.72 -10.07
C VAL A 255 4.86 12.47 -9.12
N LEU A 256 4.56 11.92 -7.93
CA LEU A 256 3.66 12.58 -6.97
C LEU A 256 4.20 13.95 -6.53
N PRO A 257 3.47 15.05 -6.79
CA PRO A 257 3.85 16.37 -6.31
C PRO A 257 3.51 16.52 -4.83
N THR A 258 4.38 17.17 -4.05
CA THR A 258 4.18 17.46 -2.62
C THR A 258 3.68 18.89 -2.43
N GLY A 259 2.59 19.08 -1.68
CA GLY A 259 2.13 20.41 -1.27
C GLY A 259 0.61 20.58 -1.18
N GLY A 260 0.18 21.67 -0.53
CA GLY A 260 -1.23 22.01 -0.33
C GLY A 260 -1.82 21.43 0.95
N GLY A 261 -3.15 21.46 1.08
CA GLY A 261 -3.84 20.88 2.24
C GLY A 261 -4.08 19.38 2.11
N THR A 262 -4.67 18.81 3.16
CA THR A 262 -4.88 17.39 3.42
C THR A 262 -6.38 17.06 3.40
N PRO A 263 -6.99 16.80 2.23
CA PRO A 263 -8.41 16.48 2.10
C PRO A 263 -8.67 15.00 2.43
N LEU A 264 -8.47 14.65 3.70
CA LEU A 264 -8.59 13.27 4.20
C LEU A 264 -10.00 12.69 4.01
N ALA A 265 -11.04 13.48 4.24
CA ALA A 265 -12.42 13.07 4.02
C ALA A 265 -12.68 12.72 2.53
N SER A 266 -12.13 13.54 1.61
CA SER A 266 -12.19 13.25 0.17
C SER A 266 -11.49 11.95 -0.17
N ALA A 267 -10.31 11.68 0.41
CA ALA A 267 -9.57 10.44 0.18
C ALA A 267 -10.35 9.21 0.63
N LEU A 268 -10.92 9.23 1.85
CA LEU A 268 -11.74 8.16 2.37
C LEU A 268 -12.98 7.91 1.51
N PHE A 269 -13.65 8.98 1.07
CA PHE A 269 -14.83 8.87 0.21
C PHE A 269 -14.48 8.27 -1.16
N THR A 270 -13.45 8.78 -1.84
CA THR A 270 -13.00 8.27 -3.14
C THR A 270 -12.51 6.82 -3.04
N GLY A 271 -11.81 6.46 -1.97
CA GLY A 271 -11.40 5.09 -1.69
C GLY A 271 -12.60 4.16 -1.48
N TRP A 272 -13.60 4.62 -0.71
CA TRP A 272 -14.83 3.88 -0.47
C TRP A 272 -15.66 3.65 -1.74
N GLU A 273 -15.77 4.66 -2.59
CA GLU A 273 -16.43 4.53 -3.89
C GLU A 273 -15.68 3.55 -4.81
N THR A 274 -14.35 3.67 -4.87
CA THR A 274 -13.50 2.75 -5.64
C THR A 274 -13.67 1.30 -5.15
N ALA A 275 -13.77 1.10 -3.83
CA ALA A 275 -14.02 -0.22 -3.26
C ALA A 275 -15.41 -0.78 -3.65
N LYS A 276 -16.46 0.05 -3.62
CA LYS A 276 -17.80 -0.36 -4.06
C LYS A 276 -17.82 -0.75 -5.53
N GLN A 277 -17.18 0.03 -6.40
CA GLN A 277 -17.04 -0.28 -7.81
C GLN A 277 -16.21 -1.55 -8.06
N ALA A 278 -15.19 -1.81 -7.25
CA ALA A 278 -14.42 -3.05 -7.31
C ALA A 278 -15.25 -4.28 -6.90
N ARG A 279 -16.12 -4.16 -5.88
CA ARG A 279 -17.03 -5.23 -5.46
C ARG A 279 -18.00 -5.63 -6.55
N THR A 280 -18.57 -4.67 -7.30
CA THR A 280 -19.47 -4.99 -8.42
C THR A 280 -18.76 -5.75 -9.55
N LYS A 281 -17.45 -5.53 -9.73
CA LYS A 281 -16.58 -6.28 -10.64
C LYS A 281 -16.18 -7.67 -10.12
N GLY A 282 -16.63 -8.06 -8.93
CA GLY A 282 -16.40 -9.38 -8.33
C GLY A 282 -15.15 -9.49 -7.45
N ILE A 283 -14.52 -8.37 -7.11
CA ILE A 283 -13.40 -8.34 -6.17
C ILE A 283 -13.96 -8.37 -4.75
N SER A 284 -13.75 -9.47 -4.05
CA SER A 284 -14.35 -9.69 -2.72
C SER A 284 -13.46 -9.24 -1.56
N GLN A 285 -12.14 -9.26 -1.75
CA GLN A 285 -11.17 -8.89 -0.71
C GLN A 285 -10.59 -7.53 -1.06
N ILE A 286 -10.83 -6.54 -0.20
CA ILE A 286 -10.38 -5.16 -0.39
C ILE A 286 -9.73 -4.69 0.90
N MET A 287 -8.58 -4.04 0.75
CA MET A 287 -7.84 -3.44 1.84
C MET A 287 -7.47 -2.00 1.51
N PHE A 288 -7.67 -1.11 2.48
CA PHE A 288 -7.18 0.25 2.47
C PHE A 288 -5.81 0.31 3.13
N VAL A 289 -4.86 0.95 2.45
CA VAL A 289 -3.54 1.26 2.99
C VAL A 289 -3.40 2.77 2.93
N MET A 290 -3.52 3.42 4.08
CA MET A 290 -3.42 4.87 4.21
C MET A 290 -2.03 5.24 4.68
N ILE A 291 -1.41 6.21 4.02
CA ILE A 291 -0.11 6.76 4.40
C ILE A 291 -0.31 8.24 4.61
N THR A 292 -0.43 8.65 5.87
CA THR A 292 -0.83 10.01 6.26
C THR A 292 -0.50 10.23 7.72
N ASP A 293 -0.35 11.50 8.09
CA ASP A 293 -0.27 11.91 9.48
C ASP A 293 -1.64 12.00 10.19
N GLY A 294 -2.72 11.76 9.45
CA GLY A 294 -4.09 11.75 9.96
C GLY A 294 -4.73 13.13 10.10
N ARG A 295 -4.03 14.21 9.75
CA ARG A 295 -4.51 15.60 9.90
C ARG A 295 -5.39 16.03 8.74
N GLY A 296 -6.69 15.75 8.81
CA GLY A 296 -7.66 16.30 7.85
C GLY A 296 -7.92 17.79 8.11
N ASN A 297 -7.60 18.66 7.15
CA ASN A 297 -7.82 20.12 7.28
C ASN A 297 -8.77 20.71 6.22
N ILE A 298 -9.35 19.86 5.37
CA ILE A 298 -10.24 20.27 4.28
C ILE A 298 -11.53 19.45 4.33
N PRO A 299 -12.70 20.11 4.29
CA PRO A 299 -14.00 19.43 4.29
C PRO A 299 -14.26 18.76 2.93
N LEU A 300 -15.06 17.69 2.90
CA LEU A 300 -15.42 17.02 1.65
C LEU A 300 -16.10 17.99 0.65
N GLY A 301 -16.89 18.93 1.16
CA GLY A 301 -17.58 19.95 0.36
C GLY A 301 -16.63 20.86 -0.43
N ALA A 302 -15.39 21.05 0.00
CA ALA A 302 -14.41 21.89 -0.71
C ALA A 302 -13.97 21.30 -2.06
N ALA A 303 -14.26 20.02 -2.33
CA ALA A 303 -14.07 19.42 -3.64
C ALA A 303 -15.11 19.91 -4.66
N TYR A 304 -16.30 20.34 -4.19
CA TYR A 304 -17.42 20.76 -5.04
C TYR A 304 -17.63 22.26 -5.06
N ASP A 305 -17.28 22.96 -3.98
CA ASP A 305 -17.38 24.41 -3.87
C ASP A 305 -15.99 25.05 -3.63
N PRO A 306 -15.43 25.78 -4.63
CA PRO A 306 -14.16 26.48 -4.50
C PRO A 306 -14.13 27.54 -3.38
N ASN A 307 -15.30 28.08 -3.02
CA ASN A 307 -15.49 29.13 -2.01
C ASN A 307 -15.89 28.59 -0.64
N ALA A 308 -15.90 27.26 -0.44
CA ALA A 308 -16.20 26.67 0.85
C ALA A 308 -15.28 27.25 1.94
N SER A 309 -15.88 27.88 2.94
CA SER A 309 -15.18 28.39 4.12
C SER A 309 -14.43 27.26 4.83
N LYS A 310 -13.31 27.59 5.47
CA LYS A 310 -12.61 26.64 6.36
C LYS A 310 -13.59 26.19 7.45
N ALA A 311 -13.96 24.90 7.42
CA ALA A 311 -14.80 24.32 8.45
C ALA A 311 -14.02 24.27 9.79
N PRO A 312 -14.72 24.41 10.93
CA PRO A 312 -14.11 24.21 12.24
C PRO A 312 -13.56 22.79 12.37
N LYS A 313 -12.48 22.63 13.15
CA LYS A 313 -11.79 21.34 13.29
C LYS A 313 -12.73 20.21 13.73
N GLU A 314 -13.67 20.49 14.62
CA GLU A 314 -14.64 19.50 15.12
C GLU A 314 -15.56 18.95 14.04
N GLU A 315 -15.93 19.76 13.05
CA GLU A 315 -16.80 19.33 11.95
C GLU A 315 -16.03 18.42 10.99
N LEU A 316 -14.78 18.76 10.71
CA LEU A 316 -13.87 17.93 9.91
C LEU A 316 -13.63 16.56 10.58
N GLU A 317 -13.39 16.55 11.89
CA GLU A 317 -13.19 15.31 12.64
C GLU A 317 -14.43 14.41 12.63
N LYS A 318 -15.64 15.00 12.73
CA LYS A 318 -16.92 14.28 12.63
C LYS A 318 -17.16 13.73 11.23
N GLU A 319 -16.82 14.48 10.19
CA GLU A 319 -16.96 14.06 8.79
C GLU A 319 -16.06 12.84 8.49
N VAL A 320 -14.79 12.91 8.88
CA VAL A 320 -13.85 11.80 8.76
C VAL A 320 -14.33 10.58 9.55
N GLU A 321 -14.89 10.79 10.75
CA GLU A 321 -15.44 9.72 11.58
C GLU A 321 -16.65 9.03 10.96
N ALA A 322 -17.60 9.79 10.41
CA ALA A 322 -18.77 9.25 9.74
C ALA A 322 -18.37 8.37 8.53
N LEU A 323 -17.37 8.80 7.75
CA LEU A 323 -16.82 8.03 6.65
C LEU A 323 -16.09 6.78 7.14
N ALA A 324 -15.27 6.89 8.18
CA ALA A 324 -14.53 5.77 8.76
C ALA A 324 -15.47 4.68 9.28
N LEU A 325 -16.54 5.06 9.99
CA LEU A 325 -17.59 4.14 10.45
C LEU A 325 -18.32 3.46 9.28
N SER A 326 -18.59 4.19 8.20
CA SER A 326 -19.21 3.63 6.99
C SER A 326 -18.32 2.59 6.31
N ILE A 327 -17.01 2.87 6.23
CA ILE A 327 -15.99 1.95 5.70
C ILE A 327 -15.88 0.69 6.57
N GLN A 328 -15.92 0.87 7.89
CA GLN A 328 -15.87 -0.21 8.87
C GLN A 328 -17.13 -1.11 8.76
N ALA A 329 -18.32 -0.51 8.64
CA ALA A 329 -19.59 -1.21 8.47
C ALA A 329 -19.63 -2.05 7.18
N ASP A 330 -19.03 -1.54 6.10
CA ASP A 330 -18.86 -2.30 4.84
C ASP A 330 -17.82 -3.43 4.94
N GLY A 331 -17.11 -3.54 6.06
CA GLY A 331 -16.20 -4.64 6.37
C GLY A 331 -14.84 -4.54 5.68
N ILE A 332 -14.48 -3.37 5.15
CA ILE A 332 -13.18 -3.14 4.47
C ILE A 332 -12.05 -3.26 5.51
N ALA A 333 -10.95 -3.95 5.18
CA ALA A 333 -9.79 -3.99 6.06
C ALA A 333 -8.96 -2.73 5.85
N SER A 334 -8.45 -2.13 6.92
CA SER A 334 -7.72 -0.87 6.85
C SER A 334 -6.40 -0.95 7.59
N ILE A 335 -5.38 -0.33 7.02
CA ILE A 335 -4.07 -0.12 7.61
C ILE A 335 -3.78 1.38 7.50
N VAL A 336 -3.41 2.00 8.61
CA VAL A 336 -2.94 3.39 8.65
C VAL A 336 -1.47 3.37 9.02
N VAL A 337 -0.68 4.02 8.18
CA VAL A 337 0.77 4.12 8.29
C VAL A 337 1.09 5.60 8.54
N ASP A 338 1.52 5.89 9.76
CA ASP A 338 1.96 7.22 10.16
C ASP A 338 3.36 7.49 9.61
N THR A 339 3.58 8.71 9.15
CA THR A 339 4.86 9.21 8.59
C THR A 339 5.48 10.29 9.48
N GLN A 340 4.86 10.65 10.60
CA GLN A 340 5.41 11.63 11.55
C GLN A 340 6.53 11.03 12.40
N MET A 341 7.38 11.87 12.98
CA MET A 341 8.29 11.44 14.05
C MET A 341 7.50 11.24 15.36
N ASN A 342 7.82 10.22 16.17
CA ASN A 342 6.96 9.71 17.24
C ASN A 342 6.76 10.76 18.33
N TYR A 343 7.79 11.59 18.55
CA TYR A 343 7.78 12.73 19.47
C TYR A 343 6.89 13.91 19.03
N LEU A 344 6.53 13.98 17.74
CA LEU A 344 5.67 15.01 17.14
C LEU A 344 4.24 14.50 16.88
N SER A 345 3.99 13.20 17.03
CA SER A 345 2.68 12.61 16.77
C SER A 345 1.70 13.04 17.85
N ARG A 346 0.62 13.71 17.44
CA ARG A 346 -0.49 14.12 18.32
C ARG A 346 -1.54 13.02 18.49
N GLY A 347 -1.25 11.80 18.02
CA GLY A 347 -2.16 10.67 18.11
C GLY A 347 -3.34 10.73 17.13
N GLU A 348 -3.28 11.53 16.07
CA GLU A 348 -4.37 11.63 15.07
C GLU A 348 -4.43 10.40 14.15
N ALA A 349 -3.29 9.92 13.64
CA ALA A 349 -3.22 8.68 12.86
C ALA A 349 -3.67 7.42 13.64
N PRO A 350 -3.27 7.22 14.92
CA PRO A 350 -3.83 6.15 15.77
C PRO A 350 -5.35 6.24 15.94
N LYS A 351 -5.90 7.45 16.18
CA LYS A 351 -7.34 7.66 16.28
C LYS A 351 -8.06 7.31 14.98
N LEU A 352 -7.49 7.70 13.84
CA LEU A 352 -8.03 7.34 12.52
C LEU A 352 -8.06 5.82 12.32
N ALA A 353 -6.97 5.12 12.67
CA ALA A 353 -6.90 3.67 12.59
C ALA A 353 -7.99 3.00 13.44
N GLN A 354 -8.20 3.50 14.67
CA GLN A 354 -9.26 3.01 15.57
C GLN A 354 -10.66 3.22 14.97
N LYS A 355 -10.95 4.41 14.44
CA LYS A 355 -12.24 4.74 13.79
C LYS A 355 -12.50 3.84 12.57
N LEU A 356 -11.46 3.48 11.83
CA LEU A 356 -11.56 2.55 10.69
C LEU A 356 -11.68 1.07 11.11
N GLY A 357 -11.51 0.76 12.40
CA GLY A 357 -11.32 -0.62 12.88
C GLY A 357 -10.11 -1.30 12.24
N GLY A 358 -9.09 -0.51 11.90
CA GLY A 358 -7.88 -0.91 11.20
C GLY A 358 -6.69 -1.07 12.13
N ARG A 359 -5.55 -1.46 11.53
CA ARG A 359 -4.26 -1.55 12.23
C ARG A 359 -3.46 -0.27 12.01
N TYR A 360 -2.74 0.13 13.05
CA TYR A 360 -1.85 1.29 13.03
C TYR A 360 -0.40 0.82 12.92
N PHE A 361 0.36 1.49 12.05
CA PHE A 361 1.81 1.33 11.92
C PHE A 361 2.45 2.71 11.86
N TYR A 362 3.74 2.74 12.16
CA TYR A 362 4.51 3.95 12.32
C TYR A 362 5.81 3.85 11.50
N LEU A 363 6.13 4.87 10.70
CA LEU A 363 7.44 5.11 10.09
C LEU A 363 8.08 6.30 10.83
N PRO A 364 9.30 6.19 11.42
CA PRO A 364 10.48 5.48 10.93
C PRO A 364 11.09 4.49 11.94
N ASN A 365 12.03 3.64 11.48
CA ASN A 365 12.59 2.49 12.19
C ASN A 365 11.58 1.40 12.53
N ALA A 366 10.86 0.92 11.52
CA ALA A 366 10.13 -0.33 11.62
C ALA A 366 11.13 -1.51 11.72
N LYS A 367 11.81 -1.65 12.88
CA LYS A 367 12.53 -2.88 13.21
C LYS A 367 11.52 -4.02 13.04
N ALA A 368 11.89 -5.04 12.26
CA ALA A 368 11.06 -6.19 11.95
C ALA A 368 10.32 -6.79 13.17
N GLU A 369 10.87 -6.62 14.38
CA GLU A 369 10.33 -7.02 15.68
C GLU A 369 8.99 -6.36 16.05
N GLN A 370 8.80 -5.05 15.85
CA GLN A 370 7.54 -4.37 16.21
C GLN A 370 6.36 -4.82 15.33
N ILE A 371 6.66 -5.27 14.11
CA ILE A 371 5.62 -5.78 13.22
C ILE A 371 5.26 -7.24 13.54
N VAL A 372 6.17 -8.04 14.10
CA VAL A 372 5.86 -9.39 14.59
C VAL A 372 4.92 -9.32 15.80
N GLU A 373 5.12 -8.34 16.69
CA GLU A 373 4.25 -8.14 17.86
C GLU A 373 2.85 -7.66 17.44
N ALA A 374 2.78 -6.68 16.54
CA ALA A 374 1.52 -6.22 15.95
C ALA A 374 0.81 -7.30 15.12
N ALA A 375 1.52 -8.29 14.56
CA ALA A 375 0.96 -9.43 13.84
C ALA A 375 0.25 -10.44 14.75
N LEU A 376 0.70 -10.54 16.01
CA LEU A 376 0.27 -11.55 16.98
C LEU A 376 -0.80 -11.03 17.96
N SER A 377 -0.97 -9.71 18.07
CA SER A 377 -2.14 -9.04 18.66
C SER A 377 -3.26 -8.82 17.65
#